data_AF-L7IYS9-F1
#
_entry.id   AF-L7IYS9-F1
#
_cell.length_a   1.000
_cell.length_b   1.000
_cell.length_c   1.000
_cell.angle_alpha   90.00
_cell.angle_beta   90.00
_cell.angle_gamma   90.00
#
_symmetry.space_group_name_H-M   'P 1'
#
loop_
_entity.id
_entity.type
_entity.pdbx_description
1 polymer ?
#
loop_
_entity_poly.entity_id
_entity_poly.type
_entity_poly.pdbx_seq_one_letter_code
_entity_poly.pdbx_strand_id
1 'polypeptide(L)'
;MKKEWVIKNCARVGPEGQTRTVDATVCNAGLPFSGSVFLITELGQQALHSSRRKSRKAHFGAPSSVRRNIMSAPLSKELREKYNVRSIPIRKDDEVQIVRGSNKDKEGKVTSVYRLKYVIHVERVTREKTTGASVPLGIHPSNVVITKLKLDKDREDILARIKAGRVTSGKAKSSE
;
A
#
# COMPACT_ATOMS: atom_id res chain seq x y z
N MET A 1 57.38 -3.19 30.36
CA MET A 1 57.13 -4.01 29.16
C MET A 1 55.68 -4.46 29.17
N LYS A 2 54.81 -3.78 28.41
CA LYS A 2 53.36 -4.05 28.29
C LYS A 2 53.12 -4.73 26.94
N LYS A 3 52.33 -5.80 26.90
CA LYS A 3 51.85 -6.43 25.66
C LYS A 3 50.33 -6.36 25.64
N GLU A 4 49.82 -5.33 24.98
CA GLU A 4 48.45 -5.22 24.48
C GLU A 4 48.41 -5.74 23.04
N TRP A 5 47.40 -6.54 22.69
CA TRP A 5 47.03 -6.80 21.30
C TRP A 5 45.55 -6.47 21.12
N VAL A 6 45.30 -5.27 20.61
CA VAL A 6 44.00 -4.80 20.11
C VAL A 6 43.97 -5.07 18.61
N ILE A 7 43.09 -5.97 18.16
CA ILE A 7 42.85 -6.21 16.73
C ILE A 7 41.76 -5.26 16.25
N LYS A 8 42.15 -4.41 15.29
CA LYS A 8 41.40 -3.29 14.71
C LYS A 8 40.31 -3.73 13.73
N ASN A 9 39.22 -2.97 13.74
CA ASN A 9 38.16 -2.91 12.73
C ASN A 9 38.72 -2.80 11.30
N CYS A 10 38.23 -3.64 10.39
CA CYS A 10 38.50 -3.55 8.96
C CYS A 10 37.30 -2.88 8.27
N ALA A 11 37.38 -1.55 8.12
CA ALA A 11 36.61 -0.80 7.15
C ALA A 11 37.57 -0.41 6.01
N ARG A 12 37.21 -0.69 4.76
CA ARG A 12 37.98 -0.24 3.59
C ARG A 12 37.11 0.67 2.73
N VAL A 13 37.37 1.97 2.88
CA VAL A 13 37.01 3.04 1.93
C VAL A 13 38.30 3.40 1.21
N GLY A 14 38.28 3.43 -0.13
CA GLY A 14 39.40 3.93 -0.94
C GLY A 14 39.09 5.33 -1.47
N PRO A 15 40.06 6.27 -1.44
CA PRO A 15 39.90 7.56 -2.11
C PRO A 15 41.15 7.96 -2.90
N GLU A 16 41.11 8.04 -4.23
CA GLU A 16 41.99 8.96 -4.99
C GLU A 16 41.29 9.42 -6.27
N GLY A 17 40.97 10.72 -6.32
CA GLY A 17 40.56 11.40 -7.54
C GLY A 17 41.78 11.93 -8.29
N GLN A 18 41.90 11.57 -9.57
CA GLN A 18 42.69 12.30 -10.55
C GLN A 18 41.95 12.30 -11.89
N THR A 19 41.75 13.50 -12.42
CA THR A 19 41.24 13.77 -13.76
C THR A 19 42.36 13.62 -14.78
N ARG A 20 42.12 12.85 -15.86
CA ARG A 20 42.79 13.05 -17.15
C ARG A 20 41.81 12.78 -18.29
N THR A 21 41.46 13.86 -18.98
CA THR A 21 40.88 13.88 -20.33
C THR A 21 41.99 13.70 -21.36
N VAL A 22 41.81 12.79 -22.32
CA VAL A 22 42.32 12.75 -23.71
C VAL A 22 41.73 11.48 -24.34
N ASP A 23 41.32 11.33 -25.59
CA ASP A 23 40.82 12.18 -26.66
C ASP A 23 40.00 11.23 -27.55
N ALA A 24 39.06 11.77 -28.33
CA ALA A 24 38.33 11.02 -29.35
C ALA A 24 39.23 10.63 -30.53
N THR A 25 38.75 9.67 -31.35
CA THR A 25 39.31 9.13 -32.62
C THR A 25 40.44 8.10 -32.40
N VAL A 26 40.48 6.87 -32.91
CA VAL A 26 40.09 6.17 -34.15
C VAL A 26 40.15 4.66 -33.75
N CYS A 27 39.24 3.74 -34.03
CA CYS A 27 39.04 3.10 -35.33
C CYS A 27 37.99 1.99 -35.19
N ASN A 28 37.15 1.88 -36.20
CA ASN A 28 36.06 0.94 -36.35
C ASN A 28 36.61 -0.38 -36.91
N ALA A 29 36.44 -1.51 -36.21
CA ALA A 29 36.60 -2.86 -36.77
C ALA A 29 35.89 -3.93 -35.92
N GLY A 30 34.73 -4.40 -36.40
CA GLY A 30 34.42 -5.83 -36.53
C GLY A 30 34.22 -6.74 -35.29
N LEU A 31 32.98 -6.74 -34.75
CA LEU A 31 32.11 -7.89 -34.40
C LEU A 31 32.61 -9.00 -33.41
N PRO A 32 31.76 -9.96 -32.98
CA PRO A 32 30.66 -9.84 -32.01
C PRO A 32 30.79 -10.90 -30.89
N PHE A 33 30.92 -10.51 -29.63
CA PHE A 33 30.94 -11.46 -28.51
C PHE A 33 29.81 -11.20 -27.52
N SER A 34 28.82 -12.08 -27.61
CA SER A 34 27.95 -12.59 -26.53
C SER A 34 27.98 -11.81 -25.21
N GLY A 35 26.99 -10.94 -25.05
CA GLY A 35 26.76 -10.23 -23.80
C GLY A 35 25.42 -9.53 -23.87
N SER A 36 24.36 -10.31 -23.94
CA SER A 36 23.00 -9.85 -23.74
C SER A 36 22.92 -9.09 -22.42
N VAL A 37 22.98 -7.76 -22.50
CA VAL A 37 22.55 -6.84 -21.44
C VAL A 37 21.02 -6.94 -21.42
N PHE A 38 20.54 -8.05 -20.86
CA PHE A 38 19.14 -8.29 -20.63
C PHE A 38 18.80 -7.72 -19.24
N LEU A 39 17.92 -6.72 -19.26
CA LEU A 39 17.08 -6.23 -18.18
C LEU A 39 17.75 -5.52 -17.00
N ILE A 40 17.64 -4.18 -17.03
CA ILE A 40 17.38 -3.42 -15.81
C ILE A 40 16.03 -2.71 -15.95
N THR A 41 15.13 -3.09 -15.05
CA THR A 41 13.91 -2.40 -14.59
C THR A 41 12.67 -2.43 -15.48
N GLU A 42 12.07 -3.62 -15.62
CA GLU A 42 10.62 -3.68 -15.66
C GLU A 42 10.04 -3.38 -14.27
N LEU A 43 9.31 -2.27 -14.19
CA LEU A 43 8.53 -1.85 -13.04
C LEU A 43 7.40 -2.86 -12.76
N GLY A 44 7.65 -3.79 -11.84
CA GLY A 44 6.68 -4.23 -10.82
C GLY A 44 5.27 -4.66 -11.28
N GLN A 45 5.12 -5.34 -12.41
CA GLN A 45 3.86 -6.00 -12.77
C GLN A 45 3.83 -7.42 -12.20
N GLN A 46 3.06 -7.63 -11.12
CA GLN A 46 2.82 -8.97 -10.60
C GLN A 46 1.88 -9.71 -11.55
N ALA A 47 2.43 -10.65 -12.34
CA ALA A 47 1.64 -11.60 -13.11
C ALA A 47 0.69 -12.39 -12.19
N LEU A 48 -0.55 -12.59 -12.65
CA LEU A 48 -1.55 -13.38 -11.93
C LEU A 48 -1.02 -14.80 -11.73
N HIS A 49 -0.90 -15.23 -10.47
CA HIS A 49 -0.29 -16.50 -10.12
C HIS A 49 -1.15 -17.26 -9.12
N SER A 50 -1.42 -18.54 -9.37
CA SER A 50 -2.29 -19.40 -8.53
C SER A 50 -1.62 -19.88 -7.24
N SER A 51 -0.28 -19.98 -7.19
CA SER A 51 0.43 -20.40 -5.98
C SER A 51 0.22 -19.47 -4.77
N ARG A 52 -0.20 -20.08 -3.66
CA ARG A 52 -0.34 -19.48 -2.32
C ARG A 52 0.91 -18.75 -1.86
N ARG A 53 2.11 -19.29 -2.10
CA ARG A 53 3.37 -18.68 -1.62
C ARG A 53 3.62 -17.32 -2.26
N LYS A 54 3.42 -17.21 -3.57
CA LYS A 54 3.60 -15.96 -4.32
C LYS A 54 2.54 -14.92 -3.97
N SER A 55 1.27 -15.33 -3.81
CA SER A 55 0.18 -14.46 -3.37
C SER A 55 0.42 -13.84 -1.98
N ARG A 56 0.86 -14.64 -1.00
CA ARG A 56 1.18 -14.12 0.34
C ARG A 56 2.37 -13.15 0.32
N LYS A 57 3.41 -13.46 -0.45
CA LYS A 57 4.58 -12.59 -0.62
C LYS A 57 4.18 -11.24 -1.23
N ALA A 58 3.31 -11.26 -2.23
CA ALA A 58 2.75 -10.07 -2.86
C ALA A 58 1.96 -9.20 -1.87
N HIS A 59 1.10 -9.81 -1.05
CA HIS A 59 0.30 -9.08 -0.06
C HIS A 59 1.20 -8.42 1.00
N PHE A 60 2.03 -9.18 1.71
CA PHE A 60 2.83 -8.63 2.82
C PHE A 60 3.99 -7.75 2.36
N GLY A 61 4.53 -7.99 1.17
CA GLY A 61 5.57 -7.17 0.53
C GLY A 61 5.04 -5.96 -0.23
N ALA A 62 3.72 -5.70 -0.23
CA ALA A 62 3.14 -4.61 -1.00
C ALA A 62 3.63 -3.22 -0.54
N PRO A 63 3.89 -2.28 -1.48
CA PRO A 63 4.18 -0.89 -1.14
C PRO A 63 2.92 -0.12 -0.69
N SER A 64 3.10 1.07 -0.13
CA SER A 64 2.02 1.86 0.51
C SER A 64 0.85 2.21 -0.42
N SER A 65 1.11 2.41 -1.72
CA SER A 65 0.11 2.69 -2.75
C SER A 65 -0.83 1.49 -2.97
N VAL A 66 -0.27 0.29 -3.06
CA VAL A 66 -1.05 -0.95 -3.21
C VAL A 66 -1.81 -1.27 -1.94
N ARG A 67 -1.20 -1.05 -0.76
CA ARG A 67 -1.88 -1.25 0.54
C ARG A 67 -3.12 -0.37 0.71
N ARG A 68 -3.12 0.85 0.16
CA ARG A 68 -4.31 1.72 0.16
C ARG A 68 -5.51 1.05 -0.52
N ASN A 69 -5.29 0.36 -1.63
CA ASN A 69 -6.37 -0.31 -2.37
C ASN A 69 -6.84 -1.58 -1.66
N ILE A 70 -5.90 -2.36 -1.10
CA ILE A 70 -6.21 -3.54 -0.27
C ILE A 70 -7.06 -3.13 0.94
N MET A 71 -6.73 -1.99 1.56
CA MET A 71 -7.45 -1.42 2.71
C MET A 71 -8.69 -0.62 2.28
N SER A 72 -9.62 -1.26 1.58
CA SER A 72 -10.94 -0.71 1.26
C SER A 72 -12.02 -1.24 2.21
N ALA A 73 -13.03 -0.42 2.50
CA ALA A 73 -14.24 -0.84 3.21
C ALA A 73 -15.49 -0.74 2.32
N PRO A 74 -16.51 -1.56 2.61
CA PRO A 74 -17.84 -1.40 2.06
C PRO A 74 -18.50 -0.10 2.52
N LEU A 75 -19.31 0.49 1.63
CA LEU A 75 -20.19 1.62 1.93
C LEU A 75 -21.54 1.14 2.49
N SER A 76 -22.20 2.00 3.27
CA SER A 76 -23.60 1.81 3.69
C SER A 76 -24.55 1.75 2.48
N LYS A 77 -25.75 1.18 2.67
CA LYS A 77 -26.72 1.02 1.57
C LYS A 77 -27.11 2.36 0.94
N GLU A 78 -27.31 3.38 1.76
CA GLU A 78 -27.66 4.74 1.33
C GLU A 78 -26.56 5.36 0.44
N LEU A 79 -25.30 5.24 0.84
CA LEU A 79 -24.17 5.76 0.07
C LEU A 79 -23.96 4.97 -1.23
N ARG A 80 -24.25 3.66 -1.20
CA ARG A 80 -24.20 2.81 -2.38
C ARG A 80 -25.21 3.23 -3.42
N GLU A 81 -26.40 3.64 -3.04
CA GLU A 81 -27.42 4.12 -3.98
C GLU A 81 -27.03 5.47 -4.58
N LYS A 82 -26.55 6.42 -3.76
CA LYS A 82 -26.12 7.75 -4.20
C LYS A 82 -24.99 7.70 -5.23
N TYR A 83 -23.93 6.95 -4.93
CA TYR A 83 -22.72 6.93 -5.76
C TYR A 83 -22.62 5.72 -6.69
N ASN A 84 -23.48 4.71 -6.52
CA ASN A 84 -23.41 3.40 -7.20
C ASN A 84 -22.09 2.63 -7.00
N VAL A 85 -21.32 2.94 -5.96
CA VAL A 85 -20.03 2.30 -5.63
C VAL A 85 -20.21 1.33 -4.45
N ARG A 86 -19.55 0.16 -4.48
CA ARG A 86 -19.63 -0.83 -3.39
C ARG A 86 -18.62 -0.57 -2.26
N SER A 87 -17.37 -0.24 -2.60
CA SER A 87 -16.28 -0.06 -1.64
C SER A 87 -15.31 1.03 -2.05
N ILE A 88 -14.67 1.66 -1.06
CA ILE A 88 -13.71 2.76 -1.24
C ILE A 88 -12.53 2.58 -0.26
N PRO A 89 -11.30 2.96 -0.65
CA PRO A 89 -10.17 3.07 0.29
C PRO A 89 -10.47 4.01 1.47
N ILE A 90 -10.17 3.57 2.68
CA ILE A 90 -10.52 4.33 3.90
C ILE A 90 -9.53 5.48 4.11
N ARG A 91 -10.05 6.63 4.55
CA ARG A 91 -9.26 7.82 4.92
C ARG A 91 -9.48 8.17 6.40
N LYS A 92 -8.68 9.11 6.88
CA LYS A 92 -8.91 9.75 8.18
C LYS A 92 -10.19 10.59 8.10
N ASP A 93 -10.85 10.76 9.24
CA ASP A 93 -12.08 11.55 9.41
C ASP A 93 -13.33 10.95 8.74
N ASP A 94 -13.24 9.76 8.13
CA ASP A 94 -14.43 9.02 7.72
C ASP A 94 -15.17 8.51 8.95
N GLU A 95 -16.51 8.56 8.92
CA GLU A 95 -17.33 7.94 9.95
C GLU A 95 -17.63 6.50 9.56
N VAL A 96 -17.45 5.63 10.54
CA VAL A 96 -17.53 4.19 10.33
C VAL A 96 -18.31 3.50 11.43
N GLN A 97 -19.03 2.45 11.04
CA GLN A 97 -19.75 1.54 11.92
C GLN A 97 -19.11 0.15 11.85
N ILE A 98 -18.88 -0.46 13.00
CA ILE A 98 -18.28 -1.80 13.08
C ILE A 98 -19.38 -2.85 13.01
N VAL A 99 -19.30 -3.72 11.99
CA VAL A 99 -20.31 -4.77 11.77
C VAL A 99 -19.86 -6.11 12.35
N ARG A 100 -18.55 -6.38 12.35
CA ARG A 100 -18.01 -7.69 12.73
C ARG A 100 -17.02 -7.58 13.89
N GLY A 101 -17.06 -8.56 14.79
CA GLY A 101 -16.13 -8.72 15.92
C GLY A 101 -16.70 -8.29 17.27
N SER A 102 -15.85 -8.23 18.29
CA SER A 102 -16.25 -7.97 19.69
C SER A 102 -16.81 -6.56 19.92
N ASN A 103 -16.45 -5.60 19.07
CA ASN A 103 -16.85 -4.20 19.16
C ASN A 103 -17.94 -3.83 18.14
N LYS A 104 -18.88 -4.76 17.88
CA LYS A 104 -20.01 -4.55 16.99
C LYS A 104 -20.88 -3.35 17.42
N ASP A 105 -21.54 -2.74 16.45
CA ASP A 105 -22.52 -1.65 16.60
C ASP A 105 -21.96 -0.34 17.18
N LYS A 106 -20.65 -0.29 17.41
CA LYS A 106 -19.95 0.96 17.74
C LYS A 106 -19.69 1.75 16.47
N GLU A 107 -20.05 3.03 16.52
CA GLU A 107 -19.78 4.01 15.48
C GLU A 107 -18.69 4.97 15.95
N GLY A 108 -17.81 5.40 15.04
CA GLY A 108 -16.83 6.42 15.38
C GLY A 108 -16.11 6.95 14.15
N LYS A 109 -15.35 8.02 14.34
CA LYS A 109 -14.47 8.56 13.32
C LYS A 109 -13.17 7.77 13.26
N VAL A 110 -12.63 7.65 12.06
CA VAL A 110 -11.30 7.07 11.84
C VAL A 110 -10.23 8.09 12.21
N THR A 111 -9.53 7.86 13.31
CA THR A 111 -8.42 8.72 13.75
C THR A 111 -7.21 8.54 12.85
N SER A 112 -6.81 7.29 12.61
CA SER A 112 -5.63 6.98 11.83
C SER A 112 -5.73 5.64 11.11
N VAL A 113 -5.13 5.60 9.91
CA VAL A 113 -5.04 4.41 9.06
C VAL A 113 -3.62 3.89 9.09
N TYR A 114 -3.39 2.80 9.82
CA TYR A 114 -2.08 2.19 9.99
C TYR A 114 -1.83 1.14 8.88
N ARG A 115 -1.31 1.61 7.75
CA ARG A 115 -1.10 0.77 6.53
C ARG A 115 -0.06 -0.34 6.71
N LEU A 116 0.90 -0.16 7.61
CA LEU A 116 1.96 -1.15 7.84
C LEU A 116 1.43 -2.46 8.45
N LYS A 117 0.40 -2.37 9.31
CA LYS A 117 -0.24 -3.50 10.01
C LYS A 117 -1.62 -3.86 9.45
N TYR A 118 -2.10 -3.20 8.39
CA TYR A 118 -3.45 -3.39 7.82
C TYR A 118 -4.58 -3.10 8.83
N VAL A 119 -4.38 -2.10 9.67
CA VAL A 119 -5.23 -1.83 10.82
C VAL A 119 -5.68 -0.37 10.81
N ILE A 120 -6.88 -0.14 11.33
CA ILE A 120 -7.50 1.17 11.49
C ILE A 120 -7.80 1.39 12.96
N HIS A 121 -7.60 2.63 13.40
CA HIS A 121 -7.95 3.09 14.72
C HIS A 121 -9.19 3.97 14.66
N VAL A 122 -10.17 3.65 15.50
CA VAL A 122 -11.46 4.32 15.61
C VAL A 122 -11.55 4.94 17.01
N GLU A 123 -11.99 6.19 17.11
CA GLU A 123 -11.92 6.97 18.36
C GLU A 123 -12.59 6.30 19.56
N ARG A 124 -13.79 5.75 19.37
CA ARG A 124 -14.60 5.15 20.44
C ARG A 124 -14.19 3.71 20.78
N VAL A 125 -13.15 3.18 20.14
CA VAL A 125 -12.71 1.80 20.33
C VAL A 125 -11.32 1.78 20.94
N THR A 126 -11.31 1.89 22.26
CA THR A 126 -10.12 1.81 23.09
C THR A 126 -10.19 0.58 24.01
N ARG A 127 -9.02 0.14 24.46
CA ARG A 127 -8.85 -0.79 25.58
C ARG A 127 -8.11 -0.06 26.69
N GLU A 128 -8.51 -0.30 27.93
CA GLU A 128 -7.78 0.20 29.08
C GLU A 128 -6.62 -0.74 29.40
N LYS A 129 -5.45 -0.17 29.70
CA LYS A 129 -4.31 -0.90 30.27
C LYS A 129 -4.48 -0.99 31.79
N THR A 130 -3.75 -1.92 32.42
CA THR A 130 -3.65 -1.99 33.89
C THR A 130 -3.13 -0.70 34.53
N THR A 131 -2.36 0.09 33.79
CA THR A 131 -1.87 1.42 34.18
C THR A 131 -2.95 2.51 34.10
N GLY A 132 -4.19 2.20 33.70
CA GLY A 132 -5.30 3.15 33.53
C GLY A 132 -5.29 3.95 32.21
N ALA A 133 -4.24 3.82 31.39
CA ALA A 133 -4.15 4.50 30.10
C ALA A 133 -5.00 3.79 29.02
N SER A 134 -5.78 4.58 28.25
CA SER A 134 -6.54 4.10 27.09
C SER A 134 -5.67 3.94 25.86
N VAL A 135 -5.70 2.76 25.22
CA VAL A 135 -5.01 2.48 23.96
C VAL A 135 -6.01 2.15 22.86
N PRO A 136 -5.89 2.76 21.67
CA PRO A 136 -6.78 2.44 20.56
C PRO A 136 -6.61 0.98 20.13
N LEU A 137 -7.75 0.30 19.96
CA LEU A 137 -7.77 -1.03 19.38
C LEU A 137 -7.62 -0.95 17.87
N GLY A 138 -7.01 -1.99 17.32
CA GLY A 138 -6.82 -2.14 15.89
C GLY A 138 -7.95 -2.93 15.25
N ILE A 139 -8.63 -2.36 14.25
CA ILE A 139 -9.68 -3.04 13.51
C ILE A 139 -9.29 -3.15 12.03
N HIS A 140 -9.54 -4.30 11.42
CA HIS A 140 -9.34 -4.46 9.98
C HIS A 140 -10.49 -3.79 9.18
N PRO A 141 -10.19 -3.05 8.09
CA PRO A 141 -11.19 -2.32 7.29
C PRO A 141 -12.37 -3.16 6.79
N SER A 142 -12.18 -4.45 6.51
CA SER A 142 -13.24 -5.33 6.02
C SER A 142 -14.37 -5.59 7.03
N ASN A 143 -14.11 -5.34 8.32
CA ASN A 143 -15.08 -5.58 9.40
C ASN A 143 -15.98 -4.37 9.66
N VAL A 144 -15.81 -3.32 8.87
CA VAL A 144 -16.33 -1.99 9.08
C VAL A 144 -17.14 -1.57 7.85
N VAL A 145 -18.20 -0.80 8.06
CA VAL A 145 -18.99 -0.15 7.01
C VAL A 145 -18.86 1.35 7.17
N ILE A 146 -18.63 2.05 6.07
CA ILE A 146 -18.55 3.52 6.07
C ILE A 146 -19.97 4.10 6.05
N THR A 147 -20.28 4.98 7.01
CA THR A 147 -21.57 5.66 7.15
C THR A 147 -21.54 7.06 6.56
N LYS A 148 -20.48 7.84 6.81
CA LYS A 148 -20.25 9.15 6.19
C LYS A 148 -18.85 9.24 5.59
N LEU A 149 -18.77 9.85 4.41
CA LEU A 149 -17.54 10.06 3.67
C LEU A 149 -17.08 11.51 3.82
N LYS A 150 -15.78 11.71 4.04
CA LYS A 150 -15.14 13.01 3.78
C LYS A 150 -14.89 13.15 2.29
N LEU A 151 -15.53 14.13 1.66
CA LEU A 151 -15.37 14.43 0.23
C LEU A 151 -14.17 15.35 0.02
N ASP A 152 -13.29 14.94 -0.89
CA ASP A 152 -12.16 15.72 -1.40
C ASP A 152 -12.19 15.61 -2.93
N LYS A 153 -11.52 16.52 -3.67
CA LYS A 153 -11.43 16.49 -5.14
C LYS A 153 -11.03 15.11 -5.68
N ASP A 154 -9.91 14.56 -5.19
CA ASP A 154 -9.45 13.22 -5.57
C ASP A 154 -10.45 12.10 -5.23
N ARG A 155 -11.29 12.30 -4.21
CA ARG A 155 -12.27 11.30 -3.80
C ARG A 155 -13.45 11.27 -4.75
N GLU A 156 -13.89 12.44 -5.16
CA GLU A 156 -14.94 12.63 -6.16
C GLU A 156 -14.50 12.05 -7.50
N ASP A 157 -13.25 12.25 -7.90
CA ASP A 157 -12.69 11.65 -9.11
C ASP A 157 -12.69 10.11 -9.06
N ILE A 158 -12.32 9.53 -7.90
CA ILE A 158 -12.36 8.08 -7.70
C ILE A 158 -13.81 7.58 -7.79
N LEU A 159 -14.76 8.29 -7.19
CA LEU A 159 -16.18 7.95 -7.21
C LEU A 159 -16.75 8.00 -8.64
N ALA A 160 -16.48 9.07 -9.37
CA ALA A 160 -16.91 9.25 -10.75
C ALA A 160 -16.34 8.15 -11.66
N ARG A 161 -15.04 7.85 -11.54
CA ARG A 161 -14.38 6.79 -12.30
C ARG A 161 -14.97 5.41 -12.03
N ILE A 162 -15.19 5.06 -10.75
CA ILE A 162 -15.76 3.75 -10.40
C ILE A 162 -17.21 3.64 -10.87
N LYS A 163 -18.00 4.73 -10.75
CA LYS A 163 -19.37 4.78 -11.24
C LYS A 163 -19.44 4.52 -12.74
N ALA A 164 -18.60 5.19 -13.54
CA ALA A 164 -18.54 4.98 -14.98
C ALA A 164 -18.21 3.53 -15.34
N GLY A 165 -17.19 2.95 -14.71
CA GLY A 165 -16.80 1.54 -14.94
C GLY A 165 -17.89 0.53 -14.53
N ARG A 166 -18.71 0.86 -13.53
CA ARG A 166 -19.82 -0.02 -13.14
C ARG A 166 -20.96 0.02 -14.15
N VAL A 167 -21.31 1.19 -14.68
CA VAL A 167 -22.37 1.33 -15.69
C VAL A 167 -22.03 0.56 -16.96
N THR A 168 -20.79 0.64 -17.44
CA THR A 168 -20.36 -0.12 -18.63
C THR A 168 -20.43 -1.62 -18.41
N SER A 169 -19.90 -2.11 -17.28
CA SER A 169 -19.96 -3.54 -16.95
C SER A 169 -21.38 -4.06 -16.68
N GLY A 170 -22.28 -3.20 -16.18
CA GLY A 170 -23.68 -3.54 -15.96
C GLY A 170 -24.43 -3.75 -17.27
N LYS A 171 -24.21 -2.89 -18.26
CA LYS A 171 -24.82 -3.00 -19.60
C LYS A 171 -24.36 -4.24 -20.36
N ALA A 172 -23.08 -4.60 -20.26
CA ALA A 172 -22.53 -5.78 -20.92
C ALA A 172 -23.13 -7.11 -20.41
N LYS A 173 -23.64 -7.15 -19.18
CA LYS A 173 -24.26 -8.35 -18.58
C LYS A 173 -25.76 -8.47 -18.81
N SER A 174 -26.41 -7.42 -19.31
CA SER A 174 -27.85 -7.42 -19.59
C SER A 174 -28.18 -7.68 -21.06
N SER A 175 -27.16 -7.77 -21.93
CA SER A 175 -27.28 -8.01 -23.37
C SER A 175 -26.99 -9.45 -23.78
N GLU A 176 -26.82 -10.34 -22.80
CA GLU A 176 -26.56 -11.78 -22.93
C GLU A 176 -27.55 -12.53 -22.05
#